data_AF-A0A8S3INA8-F1
#
_entry.id   AF-A0A8S3INA8-F1
#
_cell.length_a   1.000
_cell.length_b   1.000
_cell.length_c   1.000
_cell.angle_alpha   90.00
_cell.angle_beta   90.00
_cell.angle_gamma   90.00
#
_symmetry.space_group_name_H-M   'P 1'
#
loop_
_entity.id
_entity.type
_entity.pdbx_description
1 polymer ?
#
loop_
_entity_poly.entity_id
_entity_poly.type
_entity_poly.pdbx_seq_one_letter_code
_entity_poly.pdbx_strand_id
1 'polypeptide(L)'
;ETYDNVIGWKNFIDSVNSPAKLPCLLVANKCDLELDDVLNVTMNSMENYCQAVGFSCYYKVSNMNNTNIKQSLQSLINEIMKQRIISPAKFPSMSLANTKQEYTLKVLVIGDIGTGKTALIQRYVSNTFAGAYRSTIGTDIAMKKIQYNDHTIVNLHIWDIAGQERFGIMTHLYYKRAAGCLIVFDVSKPPTLTNGAAKWKVDFDNKVNIDENTQVPC
;
A
#
# COMPACT_ATOMS: atom_id res chain seq x y z
N GLU A 1 29.51 -19.69 -19.58
CA GLU A 1 29.63 -19.85 -18.11
C GLU A 1 29.86 -18.54 -17.34
N THR A 2 30.53 -17.51 -17.88
CA THR A 2 30.82 -16.28 -17.11
C THR A 2 29.69 -15.23 -17.12
N TYR A 3 28.86 -15.18 -18.16
CA TYR A 3 27.79 -14.17 -18.29
C TYR A 3 26.60 -14.40 -17.34
N ASP A 4 26.18 -15.66 -17.14
CA ASP A 4 25.09 -16.00 -16.23
C ASP A 4 25.46 -15.73 -14.77
N ASN A 5 26.73 -15.92 -14.43
CA ASN A 5 27.26 -15.57 -13.11
C ASN A 5 27.21 -14.05 -12.88
N VAL A 6 27.57 -13.22 -13.86
CA VAL A 6 27.51 -11.76 -13.71
C VAL A 6 26.07 -11.26 -13.54
N ILE A 7 25.09 -11.86 -14.22
CA ILE A 7 23.66 -11.54 -14.04
C ILE A 7 23.18 -11.96 -12.65
N GLY A 8 23.57 -13.15 -12.17
CA GLY A 8 23.27 -13.62 -10.82
C GLY A 8 23.85 -12.72 -9.74
N TRP A 9 25.11 -12.28 -9.90
CA TRP A 9 25.76 -11.36 -8.98
C TRP A 9 25.16 -9.96 -9.03
N LYS A 10 24.75 -9.47 -10.21
CA LYS A 10 24.05 -8.18 -10.32
C LYS A 10 22.68 -8.22 -9.63
N ASN A 11 21.89 -9.27 -9.84
CA ASN A 11 20.61 -9.46 -9.16
C ASN A 11 20.79 -9.64 -7.64
N PHE A 12 21.88 -10.28 -7.23
CA PHE A 12 22.25 -10.42 -5.81
C PHE A 12 22.65 -9.07 -5.22
N ILE A 13 23.53 -8.30 -5.87
CA ILE A 13 23.95 -6.97 -5.43
C ILE A 13 22.75 -6.02 -5.42
N ASP A 14 21.88 -6.05 -6.43
CA ASP A 14 20.67 -5.24 -6.49
C ASP A 14 19.64 -5.64 -5.41
N SER A 15 19.59 -6.92 -5.02
CA SER A 15 18.73 -7.37 -3.91
C SER A 15 19.30 -7.03 -2.52
N VAL A 16 20.63 -6.99 -2.39
CA VAL A 16 21.34 -6.63 -1.15
C VAL A 16 21.47 -5.10 -0.97
N ASN A 17 21.60 -4.34 -2.06
CA ASN A 17 21.72 -2.88 -2.06
C ASN A 17 20.41 -2.15 -2.38
N SER A 18 19.30 -2.85 -2.62
CA SER A 18 18.01 -2.18 -2.77
C SER A 18 17.67 -1.45 -1.46
N PRO A 19 17.43 -0.13 -1.47
CA PRO A 19 16.92 0.56 -0.30
C PRO A 19 15.65 -0.17 0.14
N ALA A 20 15.51 -0.40 1.45
CA ALA A 20 14.38 -1.13 2.02
C ALA A 20 13.06 -0.60 1.43
N LYS A 21 12.43 -1.40 0.57
CA LYS A 21 11.21 -1.01 -0.12
C LYS A 21 10.09 -0.82 0.90
N LEU A 22 9.31 0.24 0.73
CA LEU A 22 8.16 0.49 1.58
C LEU A 22 7.14 -0.66 1.45
N PRO A 23 6.48 -1.05 2.56
CA PRO A 23 5.44 -2.07 2.54
C PRO A 23 4.33 -1.71 1.55
N CYS A 24 3.94 -2.68 0.73
CA CYS A 24 2.91 -2.48 -0.29
C CYS A 24 2.02 -3.72 -0.38
N LEU A 25 0.75 -3.54 -0.06
CA LEU A 25 -0.24 -4.60 -0.04
C LEU A 25 -1.04 -4.63 -1.33
N LEU A 26 -1.26 -5.83 -1.87
CA LEU A 26 -2.22 -6.07 -2.94
C LEU A 26 -3.60 -6.37 -2.35
N VAL A 27 -4.63 -5.65 -2.80
CA VAL A 27 -5.99 -5.78 -2.29
C VAL A 27 -6.95 -6.12 -3.42
N ALA A 28 -7.56 -7.30 -3.32
CA ALA A 28 -8.58 -7.78 -4.24
C ALA A 28 -9.97 -7.40 -3.72
N ASN A 29 -10.52 -6.32 -4.26
CA ASN A 29 -11.83 -5.83 -3.84
C ASN A 29 -12.97 -6.53 -4.57
N LYS A 30 -14.15 -6.52 -3.94
CA LYS A 30 -15.40 -7.19 -4.37
C LYS A 30 -15.30 -8.71 -4.37
N CYS A 31 -14.57 -9.28 -3.42
CA CYS A 31 -14.43 -10.73 -3.31
C CYS A 31 -15.78 -11.46 -3.07
N ASP A 32 -16.83 -10.73 -2.70
CA ASP A 32 -18.21 -11.21 -2.68
C ASP A 32 -18.77 -11.61 -4.06
N LEU A 33 -18.13 -11.19 -5.15
CA LEU A 33 -18.51 -11.54 -6.51
C LEU A 33 -17.67 -12.70 -7.09
N GLU A 34 -16.66 -13.20 -6.36
CA GLU A 34 -15.88 -14.37 -6.80
C GLU A 34 -16.65 -15.66 -6.54
N LEU A 35 -16.64 -16.58 -7.51
CA LEU A 35 -17.22 -17.92 -7.37
C LEU A 35 -16.25 -18.86 -6.61
N ASP A 36 -16.79 -19.65 -5.68
CA ASP A 36 -16.02 -20.45 -4.72
C ASP A 36 -15.05 -21.47 -5.36
N ASP A 37 -15.37 -22.05 -6.52
CA ASP A 37 -14.52 -23.10 -7.14
C ASP A 37 -13.17 -22.59 -7.68
N VAL A 38 -13.00 -21.27 -7.83
CA VAL A 38 -11.76 -20.63 -8.28
C VAL A 38 -10.80 -20.36 -7.11
N LEU A 39 -11.24 -20.53 -5.85
CA LEU A 39 -10.53 -20.08 -4.64
C LEU A 39 -9.16 -20.74 -4.42
N ASN A 40 -9.07 -22.07 -4.51
CA ASN A 40 -7.86 -22.78 -4.08
C ASN A 40 -6.72 -22.72 -5.10
N VAL A 41 -7.04 -22.74 -6.40
CA VAL A 41 -6.05 -22.57 -7.48
C VAL A 41 -5.52 -21.13 -7.51
N THR A 42 -6.35 -20.16 -7.10
CA THR A 42 -5.99 -18.74 -7.14
C THR A 42 -5.11 -18.31 -5.97
N MET A 43 -5.24 -18.87 -4.77
CA MET A 43 -4.44 -18.44 -3.61
C MET A 43 -2.92 -18.69 -3.80
N ASN A 44 -2.52 -19.91 -4.13
CA ASN A 44 -1.11 -20.21 -4.44
C ASN A 44 -0.61 -19.40 -5.63
N SER A 45 -1.47 -19.18 -6.63
CA SER A 45 -1.13 -18.35 -7.80
C SER A 45 -0.93 -16.88 -7.42
N MET A 46 -1.70 -16.35 -6.46
CA MET A 46 -1.61 -14.97 -6.00
C MET A 46 -0.42 -14.74 -5.09
N GLU A 47 -0.05 -15.70 -4.25
CA GLU A 47 1.19 -15.64 -3.46
C GLU A 47 2.41 -15.58 -4.38
N ASN A 48 2.47 -16.44 -5.40
CA ASN A 48 3.52 -16.42 -6.42
C ASN A 48 3.54 -15.08 -7.18
N TYR A 49 2.37 -14.56 -7.55
CA TYR A 49 2.27 -13.25 -8.18
C TYR A 49 2.78 -12.13 -7.26
N CYS A 50 2.41 -12.16 -5.98
CA CYS A 50 2.86 -11.17 -5.00
C CYS A 50 4.38 -11.20 -4.83
N GLN A 51 4.98 -12.39 -4.75
CA GLN A 51 6.42 -12.55 -4.69
C GLN A 51 7.10 -12.03 -5.96
N ALA A 52 6.58 -12.39 -7.14
CA ALA A 52 7.14 -11.99 -8.42
C ALA A 52 7.12 -10.47 -8.65
N VAL A 53 6.03 -9.78 -8.24
CA VAL A 53 5.89 -8.33 -8.41
C VAL A 53 6.47 -7.55 -7.20
N GLY A 54 6.70 -8.22 -6.08
CA GLY A 54 7.26 -7.64 -4.86
C GLY A 54 6.24 -6.94 -3.97
N PHE A 55 5.03 -7.50 -3.85
CA PHE A 55 4.04 -7.14 -2.85
C PHE A 55 4.36 -7.82 -1.50
N SER A 56 4.10 -7.12 -0.40
CA SER A 56 4.37 -7.63 0.95
C SER A 56 3.36 -8.69 1.37
N CYS A 57 2.07 -8.47 1.07
CA CYS A 57 1.01 -9.45 1.27
C CYS A 57 -0.23 -9.17 0.40
N TYR A 58 -1.13 -10.16 0.35
CA TYR A 58 -2.36 -10.16 -0.43
C TYR A 58 -3.58 -10.30 0.48
N TYR A 59 -4.63 -9.49 0.23
CA TYR A 59 -5.91 -9.59 0.94
C TYR A 59 -7.10 -9.51 -0.01
N LYS A 60 -8.07 -10.39 0.18
CA LYS A 60 -9.41 -10.29 -0.40
C LYS A 60 -10.30 -9.47 0.51
N VAL A 61 -10.99 -8.47 -0.03
CA VAL A 61 -11.87 -7.58 0.73
C VAL A 61 -13.23 -7.41 0.04
N SER A 62 -14.25 -7.17 0.85
CA SER A 62 -15.57 -6.77 0.37
C SER A 62 -16.00 -5.49 1.07
N ASN A 63 -16.07 -4.39 0.33
CA ASN A 63 -16.63 -3.12 0.82
C ASN A 63 -18.11 -3.26 1.20
N MET A 64 -18.86 -4.09 0.48
CA MET A 64 -20.27 -4.34 0.71
C MET A 64 -20.47 -5.07 2.04
N ASN A 65 -19.75 -6.17 2.25
CA ASN A 65 -19.91 -7.04 3.42
C ASN A 65 -18.99 -6.68 4.58
N ASN A 66 -18.15 -5.65 4.43
CA ASN A 66 -17.13 -5.23 5.38
C ASN A 66 -16.11 -6.34 5.73
N THR A 67 -15.82 -7.20 4.75
CA THR A 67 -14.93 -8.36 4.93
C THR A 67 -13.46 -7.93 4.80
N ASN A 68 -12.62 -8.30 5.77
CA ASN A 68 -11.16 -8.17 5.77
C ASN A 68 -10.56 -6.76 5.61
N ILE A 69 -11.37 -5.70 5.60
CA ILE A 69 -10.88 -4.32 5.41
C ILE A 69 -10.02 -3.85 6.58
N LYS A 70 -10.47 -4.11 7.81
CA LYS A 70 -9.71 -3.74 9.01
C LYS A 70 -8.42 -4.56 9.12
N GLN A 71 -8.50 -5.85 8.80
CA GLN A 71 -7.40 -6.79 8.85
C GLN A 71 -6.29 -6.42 7.86
N SER A 72 -6.63 -6.06 6.61
CA SER A 72 -5.65 -5.67 5.60
C SER A 72 -4.89 -4.40 5.99
N LEU A 73 -5.60 -3.36 6.44
CA LEU A 73 -5.00 -2.11 6.95
C LEU A 73 -4.13 -2.35 8.18
N GLN A 74 -4.60 -3.17 9.13
CA GLN A 74 -3.82 -3.51 10.31
C GLN A 74 -2.54 -4.27 9.95
N SER A 75 -2.59 -5.19 8.99
CA SER A 75 -1.42 -5.91 8.48
C SER A 75 -0.37 -4.95 7.92
N LEU A 76 -0.79 -4.00 7.07
CA LEU A 76 0.11 -2.97 6.55
C LEU A 76 0.71 -2.14 7.68
N ILE A 77 -0.10 -1.67 8.63
CA ILE A 77 0.39 -0.89 9.77
C ILE A 77 1.43 -1.68 10.56
N ASN A 78 1.18 -2.96 10.83
CA ASN A 78 2.12 -3.82 11.53
C ASN A 78 3.45 -3.94 10.76
N GLU A 79 3.43 -4.10 9.44
CA GLU A 79 4.64 -4.15 8.62
C GLU A 79 5.42 -2.82 8.65
N ILE A 80 4.73 -1.68 8.51
CA ILE A 80 5.34 -0.35 8.59
C ILE A 80 5.98 -0.13 9.98
N MET A 81 5.26 -0.48 11.04
CA MET A 81 5.75 -0.32 12.41
C MET A 81 6.95 -1.22 12.70
N LYS A 82 6.95 -2.47 12.21
CA LYS A 82 8.12 -3.36 12.31
C LYS A 82 9.36 -2.75 11.65
N GLN A 83 9.21 -2.21 10.44
CA GLN A 83 10.33 -1.56 9.75
C GLN A 83 10.84 -0.31 10.49
N ARG A 84 9.94 0.47 11.09
CA ARG A 84 10.31 1.67 11.88
C ARG A 84 11.02 1.34 13.20
N ILE A 85 10.60 0.27 13.89
CA ILE A 85 11.18 -0.14 15.17
C ILE A 85 12.56 -0.78 14.98
N ILE A 86 12.75 -1.56 13.90
CA ILE A 86 14.01 -2.26 13.60
C ILE A 86 15.09 -1.31 13.05
N SER A 87 14.72 -0.17 12.46
CA SER A 87 15.64 0.88 11.98
C SER A 87 15.44 2.22 12.72
N PRO A 88 15.83 2.32 14.00
CA PRO A 88 15.71 3.57 14.78
C PRO A 88 16.58 4.70 14.22
N ALA A 89 17.63 4.38 13.44
CA ALA A 89 18.56 5.35 12.85
C ALA A 89 17.92 6.25 11.77
N LYS A 90 16.77 5.87 11.18
CA LYS A 90 16.12 6.67 10.13
C LYS A 90 15.16 7.75 10.66
N PHE A 91 14.81 7.74 11.94
CA PHE A 91 13.84 8.70 12.51
C PHE A 91 14.20 9.04 13.96
N PRO A 92 14.82 10.20 14.22
CA PRO A 92 15.16 10.59 15.58
C PRO A 92 13.90 11.10 16.31
N SER A 93 13.42 10.33 17.30
CA SER A 93 12.94 10.90 18.57
C SER A 93 12.79 9.79 19.61
N MET A 94 13.69 9.77 20.59
CA MET A 94 13.58 8.99 21.81
C MET A 94 13.45 10.00 22.96
N SER A 95 12.25 10.12 23.53
CA SER A 95 12.06 10.82 24.81
C SER A 95 11.60 9.81 25.86
N LEU A 96 12.40 9.65 26.90
CA LEU A 96 12.07 8.91 28.12
C LEU A 96 11.05 9.72 28.93
N ALA A 97 9.77 9.56 28.60
CA ALA A 97 8.67 9.98 29.46
C ALA A 97 7.56 8.93 29.38
N ASN A 98 6.84 8.69 30.48
CA ASN A 98 5.66 7.79 30.58
C ASN A 98 4.46 8.21 29.71
N THR A 99 4.69 8.99 28.65
CA THR A 99 3.71 9.45 27.68
C THR A 99 3.58 8.43 26.55
N LYS A 100 2.34 8.09 26.16
CA LYS A 100 2.08 7.25 24.98
C LYS A 100 2.81 7.84 23.77
N GLN A 101 3.57 7.01 23.07
CA GLN A 101 4.24 7.38 21.82
C GLN A 101 3.22 7.54 20.70
N GLU A 102 3.27 8.66 19.99
CA GLU A 102 2.41 8.89 18.82
C GLU A 102 3.22 8.82 17.53
N TYR A 103 2.77 8.01 16.58
CA TYR A 103 3.36 7.90 15.25
C TYR A 103 2.38 8.34 14.18
N THR A 104 2.82 9.21 13.27
CA THR A 104 2.04 9.54 12.07
C THR A 104 2.50 8.67 10.90
N LEU A 105 1.56 7.95 10.30
CA LEU A 105 1.78 7.09 9.13
C LEU A 105 0.99 7.64 7.95
N LYS A 106 1.69 7.94 6.84
CA LYS A 106 1.06 8.26 5.57
C LYS A 106 0.95 6.99 4.73
N VAL A 107 -0.26 6.56 4.43
CA VAL A 107 -0.53 5.40 3.57
C VAL A 107 -1.25 5.85 2.32
N LEU A 108 -0.76 5.42 1.16
CA LEU A 108 -1.43 5.67 -0.12
C LEU A 108 -2.42 4.54 -0.42
N VAL A 109 -3.54 4.88 -1.05
CA VAL A 109 -4.45 3.92 -1.66
C VAL A 109 -4.53 4.25 -3.15
N ILE A 110 -3.97 3.36 -3.97
CA ILE A 110 -3.83 3.55 -5.42
C ILE A 110 -4.36 2.34 -6.18
N GLY A 111 -4.51 2.47 -7.50
CA GLY A 111 -5.14 1.45 -8.34
C GLY A 111 -6.06 2.09 -9.39
N ASP A 112 -6.53 1.27 -10.32
CA ASP A 112 -7.31 1.73 -11.47
C ASP A 112 -8.62 2.42 -11.07
N ILE A 113 -9.18 3.18 -12.00
CA ILE A 113 -10.47 3.83 -11.78
C ILE A 113 -11.57 2.77 -11.59
N GLY A 114 -12.48 3.01 -10.64
CA GLY A 114 -13.61 2.12 -10.40
C GLY A 114 -13.28 0.83 -9.62
N THR A 115 -12.05 0.67 -9.11
CA THR A 115 -11.69 -0.50 -8.28
C THR A 115 -12.21 -0.42 -6.84
N GLY A 116 -12.74 0.73 -6.41
CA GLY A 116 -13.42 0.89 -5.12
C GLY A 116 -12.53 1.42 -3.98
N LYS A 117 -11.45 2.13 -4.29
CA LYS A 117 -10.54 2.76 -3.32
C LYS A 117 -11.25 3.66 -2.31
N THR A 118 -11.97 4.67 -2.80
CA THR A 118 -12.74 5.60 -1.96
C THR A 118 -13.75 4.88 -1.07
N ALA A 119 -14.46 3.90 -1.63
CA ALA A 119 -15.43 3.10 -0.87
C ALA A 119 -14.75 2.24 0.22
N LEU A 120 -13.55 1.71 -0.05
CA LEU A 120 -12.75 0.98 0.93
C LEU A 120 -12.31 1.90 2.08
N ILE A 121 -11.85 3.11 1.76
CA ILE A 121 -11.43 4.11 2.75
C ILE A 121 -12.62 4.56 3.60
N GLN A 122 -13.74 4.93 2.95
CA GLN A 122 -14.96 5.33 3.65
C GLN A 122 -15.47 4.22 4.57
N ARG A 123 -15.46 2.97 4.10
CA ARG A 123 -15.84 1.83 4.92
C ARG A 123 -14.90 1.65 6.09
N TYR A 124 -13.59 1.77 5.90
CA TYR A 124 -12.64 1.66 6.99
C TYR A 124 -12.79 2.78 8.03
N VAL A 125 -12.93 4.03 7.60
CA VAL A 125 -12.93 5.21 8.50
C VAL A 125 -14.29 5.42 9.16
N SER A 126 -15.37 5.37 8.38
CA SER A 126 -16.72 5.74 8.82
C SER A 126 -17.66 4.55 9.02
N ASN A 127 -17.22 3.33 8.69
CA ASN A 127 -18.07 2.13 8.66
C ASN A 127 -19.30 2.26 7.73
N THR A 128 -19.29 3.19 6.78
CA THR A 128 -20.36 3.44 5.83
C THR A 128 -19.99 2.97 4.43
N PHE A 129 -20.99 2.69 3.60
CA PHE A 129 -20.83 2.40 2.19
C PHE A 129 -21.97 3.03 1.40
N ALA A 130 -21.62 3.88 0.45
CA ALA A 130 -22.54 4.41 -0.53
C ALA A 130 -22.42 3.58 -1.82
N GLY A 131 -23.49 2.92 -2.25
CA GLY A 131 -23.51 2.13 -3.49
C GLY A 131 -23.38 2.98 -4.77
N ALA A 132 -23.56 4.30 -4.67
CA ALA A 132 -23.41 5.20 -5.80
C ALA A 132 -21.92 5.45 -6.11
N TYR A 133 -21.47 4.97 -7.26
CA TYR A 133 -20.12 5.26 -7.75
C TYR A 133 -20.00 6.73 -8.17
N ARG A 134 -19.05 7.45 -7.56
CA ARG A 134 -18.55 8.74 -8.04
C ARG A 134 -17.05 8.63 -8.21
N SER A 135 -16.56 9.04 -9.39
CA SER A 135 -15.12 9.11 -9.64
C SER A 135 -14.50 10.17 -8.73
N THR A 136 -13.42 9.82 -8.03
CA THR A 136 -12.59 10.80 -7.31
C THR A 136 -11.94 11.73 -8.31
N ILE A 137 -12.02 13.03 -8.06
CA ILE A 137 -11.30 14.07 -8.81
C ILE A 137 -10.14 14.49 -7.91
N GLY A 138 -8.91 14.36 -8.40
CA GLY A 138 -7.70 14.66 -7.62
C GLY A 138 -7.44 13.69 -6.47
N THR A 139 -7.18 14.24 -5.29
CA THR A 139 -6.72 13.51 -4.11
C THR A 139 -7.49 13.93 -2.87
N ASP A 140 -7.91 12.96 -2.05
CA ASP A 140 -8.56 13.20 -0.76
C ASP A 140 -7.76 12.55 0.39
N ILE A 141 -7.91 13.08 1.60
CA ILE A 141 -7.18 12.61 2.79
C ILE A 141 -8.18 12.26 3.89
N ALA A 142 -8.18 10.99 4.29
CA ALA A 142 -8.90 10.54 5.46
C ALA A 142 -7.94 10.28 6.63
N MET A 143 -8.36 10.61 7.85
CA MET A 143 -7.56 10.39 9.06
C MET A 143 -8.24 9.39 9.99
N LYS A 144 -7.44 8.51 10.60
CA LYS A 144 -7.92 7.59 11.63
C LYS A 144 -6.89 7.42 12.74
N LYS A 145 -7.31 7.68 13.99
CA LYS A 145 -6.50 7.42 15.18
C LYS A 145 -6.69 5.96 15.62
N ILE A 146 -5.59 5.22 15.78
CA ILE A 146 -5.57 3.80 16.09
C ILE A 146 -4.72 3.59 17.33
N GLN A 147 -5.27 2.95 18.35
CA GLN A 147 -4.47 2.45 19.47
C GLN A 147 -3.78 1.16 19.04
N TYR A 148 -2.46 1.22 18.84
CA TYR A 148 -1.67 0.08 18.35
C TYR A 148 -1.34 -0.90 19.48
N ASN A 149 -0.96 -0.36 20.65
CA ASN A 149 -0.81 -1.09 21.90
C ASN A 149 -1.06 -0.09 23.07
N ASP A 150 -0.82 -0.50 24.32
CA ASP A 150 -1.09 0.35 25.48
C ASP A 150 -0.26 1.65 25.50
N HIS A 151 0.94 1.61 24.92
CA HIS A 151 1.91 2.70 24.96
C HIS A 151 2.09 3.40 23.61
N THR A 152 1.39 2.97 22.56
CA THR A 152 1.60 3.44 21.19
C THR A 152 0.28 3.75 20.50
N ILE A 153 0.21 4.95 19.95
CA ILE A 153 -0.90 5.47 19.15
C ILE A 153 -0.38 5.72 17.74
N VAL A 154 -1.17 5.31 16.74
CA VAL A 154 -0.92 5.54 15.33
C VAL A 154 -1.96 6.50 14.78
N ASN A 155 -1.50 7.66 14.30
CA ASN A 155 -2.29 8.61 13.53
C ASN A 155 -2.13 8.26 12.04
N LEU A 156 -3.09 7.53 11.48
CA LEU A 156 -3.06 7.07 10.11
C LEU A 156 -3.66 8.14 9.18
N HIS A 157 -2.88 8.61 8.22
CA HIS A 157 -3.30 9.49 7.14
C HIS A 157 -3.41 8.66 5.86
N ILE A 158 -4.63 8.43 5.40
CA ILE A 158 -4.94 7.61 4.22
C ILE A 158 -5.19 8.55 3.05
N TRP A 159 -4.35 8.46 2.03
CA TRP A 159 -4.43 9.29 0.83
C TRP A 159 -5.15 8.50 -0.28
N ASP A 160 -6.37 8.92 -0.61
CA ASP A 160 -7.14 8.41 -1.75
C ASP A 160 -6.65 9.09 -3.03
N ILE A 161 -5.89 8.37 -3.86
CA ILE A 161 -5.41 8.92 -5.13
C ILE A 161 -6.35 8.45 -6.24
N ALA A 162 -6.93 9.39 -6.98
CA ALA A 162 -7.76 9.03 -8.12
C ALA A 162 -6.96 8.19 -9.14
N GLY A 163 -7.59 7.16 -9.70
CA GLY A 163 -6.90 6.23 -10.60
C GLY A 163 -6.39 6.86 -11.89
N GLN A 164 -6.89 8.05 -12.26
CA GLN A 164 -6.44 8.80 -13.43
C GLN A 164 -5.17 9.64 -13.13
N GLU A 165 -4.92 9.97 -11.86
CA GLU A 165 -3.84 10.84 -11.42
C GLU A 165 -2.46 10.18 -11.54
N ARG A 166 -2.37 8.91 -11.95
CA ARG A 166 -1.10 8.19 -12.13
C ARG A 166 -0.05 8.97 -12.94
N PHE A 167 -0.51 9.67 -13.97
CA PHE A 167 0.31 10.41 -14.93
C PHE A 167 0.32 11.92 -14.65
N GLY A 168 -0.33 12.38 -13.58
CA GLY A 168 -0.40 13.78 -13.23
C GLY A 168 0.97 14.33 -12.84
N ILE A 169 1.25 15.59 -13.19
CA ILE A 169 2.49 16.28 -12.81
C ILE A 169 2.66 16.31 -11.28
N MET A 170 1.55 16.38 -10.54
CA MET A 170 1.52 16.47 -9.07
C MET A 170 1.74 15.13 -8.35
N THR A 171 1.83 14.01 -9.07
CA THR A 171 1.87 12.66 -8.45
C THR A 171 3.03 12.48 -7.49
N HIS A 172 4.19 13.08 -7.79
CA HIS A 172 5.37 13.02 -6.93
C HIS A 172 5.13 13.62 -5.53
N LEU A 173 4.31 14.67 -5.43
CA LEU A 173 3.95 15.30 -4.15
C LEU A 173 3.07 14.38 -3.31
N TYR A 174 2.16 13.66 -3.96
CA TYR A 174 1.28 12.72 -3.27
C TYR A 174 2.07 11.54 -2.69
N TYR A 175 3.15 11.10 -3.35
CA TYR A 175 3.91 9.91 -2.94
C TYR A 175 5.00 10.24 -1.91
N LYS A 176 5.45 11.51 -1.86
CA LYS A 176 6.45 12.00 -0.90
C LYS A 176 6.06 11.64 0.54
N ARG A 177 7.02 11.06 1.27
CA ARG A 177 6.89 10.62 2.68
C ARG A 177 5.80 9.58 2.92
N ALA A 178 5.38 8.84 1.89
CA ALA A 178 4.59 7.64 2.11
C ALA A 178 5.37 6.67 3.00
N ALA A 179 4.66 6.01 3.92
CA ALA A 179 5.20 4.96 4.77
C ALA A 179 4.82 3.57 4.24
N GLY A 180 3.79 3.49 3.40
CA GLY A 180 3.35 2.26 2.74
C GLY A 180 2.17 2.51 1.80
N CYS A 181 1.69 1.46 1.16
CA CYS A 181 0.67 1.58 0.11
C CYS A 181 -0.28 0.38 0.05
N LEU A 182 -1.54 0.65 -0.29
CA LEU A 182 -2.51 -0.34 -0.76
C LEU A 182 -2.72 -0.16 -2.26
N ILE A 183 -2.53 -1.23 -3.02
CA ILE A 183 -2.87 -1.29 -4.44
C ILE A 183 -4.14 -2.12 -4.58
N VAL A 184 -5.22 -1.45 -4.97
CA VAL A 184 -6.57 -2.04 -5.03
C VAL A 184 -6.95 -2.36 -6.47
N PHE A 185 -7.34 -3.61 -6.72
CA PHE A 185 -7.93 -4.06 -7.97
C PHE A 185 -9.34 -4.63 -7.74
N ASP A 186 -10.11 -4.74 -8.81
CA ASP A 186 -11.47 -5.29 -8.81
C ASP A 186 -11.44 -6.72 -9.34
N VAL A 187 -11.82 -7.70 -8.53
CA VAL A 187 -11.81 -9.12 -8.90
C VAL A 187 -12.73 -9.42 -10.09
N SER A 188 -13.80 -8.65 -10.26
CA SER A 188 -14.70 -8.81 -11.40
C SER A 188 -14.12 -8.23 -12.69
N LYS A 189 -12.94 -7.59 -12.63
CA LYS A 189 -12.26 -6.97 -13.76
C LYS A 189 -10.78 -7.39 -13.78
N PRO A 190 -10.47 -8.58 -14.32
CA PRO A 190 -9.10 -9.12 -14.38
C PRO A 190 -8.02 -8.14 -14.93
N PRO A 191 -8.29 -7.26 -15.91
CA PRO A 191 -7.31 -6.29 -16.38
C PRO A 191 -6.79 -5.34 -15.28
N THR A 192 -7.59 -5.08 -14.23
CA THR A 192 -7.18 -4.21 -13.12
C THR A 192 -6.08 -4.85 -12.26
N LEU A 193 -5.93 -6.18 -12.29
CA LEU A 193 -4.82 -6.91 -11.69
C LEU A 193 -3.64 -7.01 -12.67
N THR A 194 -3.86 -7.64 -13.83
CA THR A 194 -2.77 -8.02 -14.74
C THR A 194 -2.06 -6.82 -15.34
N ASN A 195 -2.81 -5.77 -15.69
CA ASN A 195 -2.26 -4.53 -16.26
C ASN A 195 -2.20 -3.40 -15.23
N GLY A 196 -3.20 -3.28 -14.37
CA GLY A 196 -3.31 -2.19 -13.40
C GLY A 196 -2.29 -2.35 -12.27
N ALA A 197 -2.52 -3.31 -11.38
CA ALA A 197 -1.81 -3.44 -10.11
C ALA A 197 -0.28 -3.53 -10.27
N ALA A 198 0.23 -4.34 -11.21
CA ALA A 198 1.67 -4.43 -11.46
C ALA A 198 2.27 -3.08 -11.88
N LYS A 199 1.57 -2.34 -12.74
CA LYS A 199 2.03 -1.04 -13.21
C LYS A 199 1.98 0.03 -12.11
N TRP A 200 0.98 -0.01 -11.24
CA TRP A 200 0.91 0.85 -10.04
C TRP A 200 2.01 0.52 -9.03
N LYS A 201 2.39 -0.76 -8.92
CA LYS A 201 3.48 -1.17 -8.03
C LYS A 201 4.82 -0.62 -8.47
N VAL A 202 5.13 -0.74 -9.77
CA VAL A 202 6.34 -0.14 -10.36
C VAL A 202 6.33 1.38 -10.17
N ASP A 203 5.19 2.02 -10.41
CA ASP A 203 5.02 3.47 -10.23
C ASP A 203 5.28 3.91 -8.78
N PHE A 204 4.74 3.17 -7.81
CA PHE A 204 4.98 3.39 -6.39
C PHE A 204 6.44 3.25 -6.03
N ASP A 205 7.08 2.13 -6.37
CA ASP A 205 8.50 1.88 -6.07
C ASP A 205 9.40 2.98 -6.64
N ASN A 206 9.13 3.44 -7.87
CA ASN A 206 9.94 4.48 -8.51
C ASN A 206 9.78 5.86 -7.86
N LYS A 207 8.57 6.20 -7.37
CA LYS A 207 8.26 7.53 -6.84
C LYS A 207 8.58 7.68 -5.36
N VAL A 208 8.59 6.60 -4.58
CA VAL A 208 8.93 6.65 -3.15
C VAL A 208 10.43 6.64 -2.85
N ASN A 209 11.25 6.13 -3.79
CA ASN A 209 12.71 6.13 -3.69
C ASN A 209 13.36 7.49 -3.98
N ILE A 210 12.58 8.54 -4.20
CA ILE A 210 13.09 9.90 -4.38
C ILE A 210 13.33 10.48 -2.99
N ASP A 211 14.50 10.15 -2.45
CA ASP A 211 14.93 10.44 -1.07
C ASP A 211 14.88 11.92 -0.68
N GLU A 212 14.80 12.07 0.63
CA GLU A 212 14.88 13.26 1.50
C GLU A 212 16.09 14.20 1.24
N ASN A 213 16.92 13.92 0.23
CA ASN A 213 18.11 14.70 -0.13
C ASN A 213 17.96 15.61 -1.36
N THR A 214 16.79 15.66 -1.98
CA THR A 214 16.51 16.76 -2.93
C THR A 214 16.13 18.00 -2.12
N GLN A 215 17.15 18.78 -1.73
CA GLN A 215 16.95 20.22 -1.52
C GLN A 215 16.22 20.74 -2.76
N VAL A 216 15.05 21.30 -2.53
CA VAL A 216 14.35 22.09 -3.54
C VAL A 216 15.33 23.21 -3.92
N PRO A 217 15.74 23.36 -5.18
CA PRO A 217 16.48 24.55 -5.59
C PRO A 217 15.58 25.74 -5.29
N CYS A 218 16.10 26.65 -4.46
CA CYS A 218 15.48 27.92 -4.10
C CYS A 218 15.13 28.74 -5.36
#